data_AF-A0A1V5P3S8-F1
#
_entry.id   AF-A0A1V5P3S8-F1
#
_cell.length_a   1.000
_cell.length_b   1.000
_cell.length_c   1.000
_cell.angle_alpha   90.00
_cell.angle_beta   90.00
_cell.angle_gamma   90.00
#
_symmetry.space_group_name_H-M   'P 1'
#
loop_
_entity.id
_entity.type
_entity.pdbx_description
1 polymer ?
#
loop_
_entity_poly.entity_id
_entity_poly.type
_entity_poly.pdbx_seq_one_letter_code
_entity_poly.pdbx_strand_id
1 'polypeptide(L)'
;MPLITNINEAKAELTRLIQARGGSIEKTEDLTLRKRYGNFRFFTKEGEVFHLKFSKQLFQPRENVVGGAADLDNKLKFATKHFGNGDNSLNGIDEDLLVELLELEANGYQTYFVTVMSDGRVLWRTGREAYEFVQRYDTIAHYPRSYSQPICYIPTGWLVNRSNIISNPPTLLK
;
A
#
# COMPACT_ATOMS: atom_id res chain seq x y z
N MET A 1 -2.14 -6.74 -18.10
CA MET A 1 -1.08 -7.05 -17.13
C MET A 1 -1.24 -8.50 -16.70
N PRO A 2 -0.17 -9.23 -16.39
CA PRO A 2 -0.28 -10.61 -15.91
C PRO A 2 -1.08 -10.64 -14.61
N LEU A 3 -1.93 -11.66 -14.46
CA LEU A 3 -2.66 -11.91 -13.23
C LEU A 3 -1.67 -12.30 -12.12
N ILE A 4 -1.84 -11.74 -10.93
CA ILE A 4 -1.03 -12.07 -9.74
C ILE A 4 -1.89 -12.89 -8.78
N THR A 5 -1.60 -14.17 -8.68
CA THR A 5 -2.43 -15.14 -7.95
C THR A 5 -2.02 -15.29 -6.50
N ASN A 6 -0.77 -14.96 -6.17
CA ASN A 6 -0.17 -15.19 -4.87
C ASN A 6 0.90 -14.17 -4.48
N ILE A 7 1.33 -14.24 -3.22
CA ILE A 7 2.31 -13.32 -2.65
C ILE A 7 3.70 -13.43 -3.28
N ASN A 8 4.11 -14.61 -3.77
CA ASN A 8 5.42 -14.77 -4.40
C ASN A 8 5.46 -14.06 -5.76
N GLU A 9 4.37 -14.15 -6.53
CA GLU A 9 4.22 -13.38 -7.77
C GLU A 9 4.18 -11.87 -7.49
N ALA A 10 3.51 -11.44 -6.42
CA ALA A 10 3.50 -10.04 -6.01
C ALA A 10 4.90 -9.52 -5.63
N LYS A 11 5.69 -10.35 -4.93
CA LYS A 11 7.09 -10.04 -4.60
C LYS A 11 7.96 -9.94 -5.86
N ALA A 12 7.79 -10.87 -6.79
CA ALA A 12 8.53 -10.86 -8.05
C ALA A 12 8.21 -9.61 -8.86
N GLU A 13 6.94 -9.23 -8.95
CA GLU A 13 6.52 -8.04 -9.68
C GLU A 13 7.04 -6.74 -9.03
N LEU A 14 6.95 -6.61 -7.71
CA LEU A 14 7.52 -5.44 -7.04
C LEU A 14 9.05 -5.39 -7.20
N THR A 15 9.73 -6.53 -7.09
CA THR A 15 11.17 -6.64 -7.31
C THR A 15 11.55 -6.16 -8.71
N ARG A 16 10.82 -6.64 -9.73
CA ARG A 16 10.99 -6.22 -11.12
C ARG A 16 10.83 -4.71 -11.27
N LEU A 17 9.84 -4.10 -10.62
CA LEU A 17 9.59 -2.65 -10.69
C LEU A 17 10.66 -1.82 -9.96
N ILE A 18 11.15 -2.28 -8.81
CA ILE A 18 12.26 -1.63 -8.09
C ILE A 18 13.51 -1.65 -8.96
N GLN A 19 13.85 -2.81 -9.53
CA GLN A 19 15.01 -2.96 -10.42
C GLN A 19 14.86 -2.16 -11.71
N ALA A 20 13.66 -2.12 -12.30
CA ALA A 20 13.37 -1.31 -13.49
C ALA A 20 13.46 0.21 -13.22
N ARG A 21 13.41 0.64 -11.96
CA ARG A 21 13.71 2.03 -11.55
C ARG A 21 15.19 2.29 -11.29
N GLY A 22 16.04 1.27 -11.44
CA GLY A 22 17.46 1.32 -11.11
C GLY A 22 17.78 1.02 -9.63
N GLY A 23 16.80 0.65 -8.83
CA GLY A 23 17.01 0.33 -7.41
C GLY A 23 17.64 -1.04 -7.20
N SER A 24 18.54 -1.14 -6.22
CA SER A 24 19.23 -2.38 -5.86
C SER A 24 18.78 -2.89 -4.50
N ILE A 25 18.01 -3.99 -4.48
CA ILE A 25 17.53 -4.59 -3.23
C ILE A 25 18.71 -5.23 -2.48
N GLU A 26 18.94 -4.81 -1.23
CA GLU A 26 19.97 -5.35 -0.35
C GLU A 26 19.42 -6.29 0.72
N LYS A 27 18.16 -6.07 1.14
CA LYS A 27 17.51 -6.85 2.19
C LYS A 27 16.03 -6.98 1.91
N THR A 28 15.49 -8.17 2.12
CA THR A 28 14.04 -8.43 2.11
C THR A 28 13.62 -8.96 3.47
N GLU A 29 12.62 -8.34 4.08
CA GLU A 29 12.02 -8.81 5.34
C GLU A 29 10.68 -9.46 5.07
N ASP A 30 10.51 -10.68 5.57
CA ASP A 30 9.23 -11.38 5.61
C ASP A 30 8.54 -11.12 6.94
N LEU A 31 7.38 -10.45 6.90
CA LEU A 31 6.64 -10.07 8.12
C LEU A 31 5.69 -11.18 8.59
N THR A 32 5.66 -12.34 7.94
CA THR A 32 4.83 -13.49 8.37
C THR A 32 5.20 -14.00 9.76
N LEU A 33 6.47 -13.93 10.16
CA LEU A 33 6.92 -14.28 11.51
C LEU A 33 6.29 -13.38 12.59
N ARG A 34 5.88 -12.17 12.21
CA ARG A 34 5.14 -11.22 13.06
C ARG A 34 3.62 -11.36 12.92
N LYS A 35 3.15 -12.46 12.31
CA LYS A 35 1.74 -12.74 11.98
C LYS A 35 1.11 -11.72 11.01
N ARG A 36 1.92 -10.97 10.25
CA ARG A 36 1.48 -9.98 9.26
C ARG A 36 1.48 -10.60 7.85
N TYR A 37 0.65 -11.61 7.66
CA TYR A 37 0.59 -12.37 6.40
C TYR A 37 0.34 -11.48 5.18
N GLY A 38 1.04 -11.76 4.08
CA GLY A 38 0.91 -10.99 2.84
C GLY A 38 1.65 -9.65 2.83
N ASN A 39 2.49 -9.38 3.85
CA ASN A 39 3.30 -8.18 3.93
C ASN A 39 4.81 -8.49 3.90
N PHE A 40 5.56 -7.72 3.11
CA PHE A 40 7.03 -7.81 2.98
C PHE A 40 7.63 -6.41 2.94
N ARG A 41 8.90 -6.28 3.31
CA ARG A 41 9.67 -5.04 3.09
C ARG A 41 10.90 -5.30 2.25
N PHE A 42 11.15 -4.42 1.29
CA PHE A 42 12.34 -4.44 0.45
C PHE A 42 13.15 -3.19 0.74
N PHE A 43 14.36 -3.37 1.26
CA PHE A 43 15.32 -2.30 1.49
C PHE A 43 16.26 -2.25 0.31
N THR A 44 16.51 -1.04 -0.17
CA THR A 44 17.42 -0.79 -1.29
C THR A 44 18.68 -0.07 -0.82
N LYS A 45 19.77 -0.23 -1.58
CA LYS A 45 21.04 0.46 -1.32
C LYS A 45 20.94 1.98 -1.41
N GLU A 46 19.92 2.47 -2.09
CA GLU A 46 19.65 3.90 -2.28
C GLU A 46 18.91 4.52 -1.08
N GLY A 47 18.65 3.76 -0.02
CA GLY A 47 17.94 4.22 1.17
C GLY A 47 16.42 4.24 0.99
N GLU A 48 15.87 3.49 0.04
CA GLU A 48 14.42 3.32 -0.11
C GLU A 48 13.93 2.05 0.60
N VAL A 49 12.73 2.11 1.19
CA VAL A 49 12.04 0.93 1.74
C VAL A 49 10.65 0.81 1.12
N PHE A 50 10.41 -0.29 0.42
CA PHE A 50 9.12 -0.60 -0.19
C PHE A 50 8.39 -1.62 0.67
N HIS A 51 7.30 -1.19 1.32
CA HIS A 51 6.39 -2.09 2.03
C HIS A 51 5.35 -2.65 1.08
N LEU A 52 5.50 -3.92 0.74
CA LEU A 52 4.56 -4.67 -0.07
C LEU A 52 3.39 -5.14 0.78
N LYS A 53 2.18 -4.90 0.29
CA LYS A 53 0.96 -5.61 0.68
C LYS A 53 0.31 -6.24 -0.54
N PHE A 54 0.16 -7.56 -0.55
CA PHE A 54 -0.61 -8.25 -1.58
C PHE A 54 -2.11 -8.23 -1.23
N SER A 55 -2.95 -7.79 -2.17
CA SER A 55 -4.40 -7.70 -1.96
C SER A 55 -5.15 -8.42 -3.08
N LYS A 56 -5.85 -9.51 -2.72
CA LYS A 56 -6.71 -10.26 -3.65
C LYS A 56 -8.07 -9.60 -3.84
N GLN A 57 -8.56 -8.93 -2.81
CA GLN A 57 -9.86 -8.28 -2.77
C GLN A 57 -9.69 -6.91 -2.13
N LEU A 58 -10.40 -5.94 -2.67
CA LEU A 58 -10.44 -4.59 -2.15
C LEU A 58 -11.68 -4.40 -1.29
N PHE A 59 -11.57 -3.48 -0.34
CA PHE A 59 -12.71 -3.06 0.45
C PHE A 59 -13.54 -2.05 -0.35
N GLN A 60 -14.86 -2.08 -0.19
CA GLN A 60 -15.75 -1.02 -0.66
C GLN A 60 -16.64 -0.58 0.51
N PRO A 61 -16.88 0.74 0.67
CA PRO A 61 -17.85 1.22 1.64
C PRO A 61 -19.23 0.63 1.34
N ARG A 62 -20.01 0.36 2.37
CA ARG A 62 -21.33 -0.29 2.20
C ARG A 62 -22.36 0.78 1.90
N GLU A 63 -23.38 0.48 1.09
CA GLU A 63 -24.36 1.50 0.71
C GLU A 63 -25.15 2.05 1.91
N ASN A 64 -25.68 1.17 2.77
CA ASN A 64 -26.51 1.54 3.91
C ASN A 64 -25.95 0.95 5.21
N VAL A 65 -25.23 1.76 5.99
CA VAL A 65 -24.75 1.39 7.33
C VAL A 65 -25.49 2.21 8.37
N VAL A 66 -26.04 1.52 9.37
CA VAL A 66 -26.78 2.13 10.47
C VAL A 66 -26.09 1.79 11.79
N GLY A 67 -26.11 2.71 12.75
CA GLY A 67 -25.50 2.53 14.08
C GLY A 67 -24.01 2.89 14.13
N GLY A 68 -23.27 2.34 15.10
CA GLY A 68 -21.90 2.78 15.44
C GLY A 68 -20.84 2.61 14.34
N ALA A 69 -21.14 1.91 13.25
CA ALA A 69 -20.24 1.79 12.09
C ALA A 69 -20.53 2.83 10.98
N ALA A 70 -21.60 3.62 11.10
CA ALA A 70 -22.02 4.55 10.07
C ALA A 70 -21.03 5.72 9.89
N ASP A 71 -20.42 6.17 10.99
CA ASP A 71 -19.45 7.27 10.96
C ASP A 71 -18.22 6.94 10.11
N LEU A 72 -17.56 5.80 10.39
CA LEU A 72 -16.45 5.32 9.57
C LEU A 72 -16.88 5.14 8.11
N ASP A 73 -18.02 4.48 7.86
CA ASP A 73 -18.48 4.24 6.49
C ASP A 73 -18.71 5.56 5.71
N ASN A 74 -19.25 6.59 6.36
CA ASN A 74 -19.37 7.93 5.78
C ASN A 74 -18.01 8.56 5.44
N LYS A 75 -17.00 8.39 6.31
CA LYS A 75 -15.63 8.87 6.04
C LYS A 75 -15.02 8.13 4.86
N LEU A 76 -15.20 6.81 4.76
CA LEU A 76 -14.69 6.01 3.63
C LEU A 76 -15.39 6.37 2.31
N LYS A 77 -16.70 6.64 2.33
CA LYS A 77 -17.46 7.17 1.18
C LYS A 77 -16.97 8.55 0.77
N PHE A 78 -16.73 9.44 1.73
CA PHE A 78 -16.16 10.75 1.46
C PHE A 78 -14.78 10.60 0.78
N ALA A 79 -13.91 9.77 1.35
CA ALA A 79 -12.56 9.56 0.84
C ALA A 79 -12.57 8.99 -0.59
N THR A 80 -13.39 7.98 -0.86
CA THR A 80 -13.52 7.39 -2.21
C THR A 80 -14.16 8.34 -3.21
N LYS A 81 -15.19 9.10 -2.82
CA LYS A 81 -15.83 10.10 -3.69
C LYS A 81 -14.85 11.20 -4.14
N HIS A 82 -14.01 11.69 -3.22
CA HIS A 82 -13.15 12.84 -3.49
C HIS A 82 -11.75 12.48 -3.99
N PHE A 83 -11.24 11.29 -3.63
CA PHE A 83 -9.86 10.87 -3.96
C PHE A 83 -9.80 9.56 -4.75
N GLY A 84 -10.92 8.87 -4.94
CA GLY A 84 -10.96 7.59 -5.64
C GLY A 84 -10.84 7.70 -7.16
N ASN A 85 -10.90 8.89 -7.75
CA ASN A 85 -10.74 9.08 -9.21
C ASN A 85 -11.61 8.14 -10.07
N GLY A 86 -12.86 7.91 -9.63
CA GLY A 86 -13.81 6.98 -10.25
C GLY A 86 -13.74 5.54 -9.74
N ASP A 87 -12.76 5.19 -8.91
CA ASP A 87 -12.64 3.92 -8.20
C ASP A 87 -13.16 4.06 -6.75
N ASN A 88 -14.22 3.30 -6.43
CA ASN A 88 -14.85 3.30 -5.11
C ASN A 88 -14.22 2.31 -4.12
N SER A 89 -13.07 1.74 -4.48
CA SER A 89 -12.39 0.75 -3.67
C SER A 89 -11.30 1.35 -2.79
N LEU A 90 -11.03 0.68 -1.67
CA LEU A 90 -9.97 1.02 -0.74
C LEU A 90 -9.08 -0.19 -0.49
N ASN A 91 -7.82 0.08 -0.19
CA ASN A 91 -6.94 -0.91 0.39
C ASN A 91 -6.72 -0.65 1.88
N GLY A 92 -6.83 -1.71 2.68
CA GLY A 92 -6.50 -1.65 4.11
C GLY A 92 -5.01 -1.84 4.36
N ILE A 93 -4.45 -1.26 5.42
CA ILE A 93 -3.14 -1.61 5.99
C ILE A 93 -3.24 -1.53 7.51
N ASP A 94 -2.54 -2.40 8.22
CA ASP A 94 -2.49 -2.32 9.68
C ASP A 94 -1.82 -1.00 10.10
N GLU A 95 -2.40 -0.29 11.08
CA GLU A 95 -1.92 1.02 11.49
C GLU A 95 -0.47 0.99 11.98
N ASP A 96 -0.10 -0.05 12.73
CA ASP A 96 1.27 -0.23 13.24
C ASP A 96 2.31 -0.34 12.12
N LEU A 97 1.98 -1.03 11.02
CA LEU A 97 2.87 -1.13 9.87
C LEU A 97 3.10 0.22 9.21
N LEU A 98 2.08 1.10 9.21
CA LEU A 98 2.19 2.45 8.66
C LEU A 98 3.02 3.36 9.56
N VAL A 99 2.87 3.24 10.89
CA VAL A 99 3.70 3.93 11.88
C VAL A 99 5.16 3.49 11.77
N GLU A 100 5.43 2.19 11.60
CA GLU A 100 6.79 1.68 11.39
C GLU A 100 7.46 2.26 10.13
N LEU A 101 6.70 2.62 9.09
CA LEU A 101 7.27 3.33 7.95
C LEU A 101 7.76 4.72 8.34
N LEU A 102 7.03 5.44 9.20
CA LEU A 102 7.51 6.73 9.72
C LEU A 102 8.75 6.59 10.60
N GLU A 103 8.84 5.52 11.38
CA GLU A 103 10.04 5.22 12.18
C GLU A 103 11.25 4.95 11.29
N LEU A 104 11.07 4.22 10.18
CA LEU A 104 12.12 4.04 9.18
C LEU A 104 12.49 5.37 8.52
N GLU A 105 11.53 6.24 8.23
CA GLU A 105 11.83 7.58 7.72
C GLU A 105 12.64 8.42 8.71
N ALA A 106 12.32 8.35 10.01
CA ALA A 106 13.10 9.01 11.05
C ALA A 106 14.55 8.50 11.13
N ASN A 107 14.80 7.27 10.66
CA ASN A 107 16.14 6.67 10.56
C ASN A 107 16.84 6.96 9.21
N GLY A 108 16.28 7.86 8.39
CA GLY A 108 16.91 8.33 7.15
C GLY A 108 16.49 7.58 5.88
N TYR A 109 15.50 6.67 5.96
CA TYR A 109 14.97 5.98 4.77
C TYR A 109 13.86 6.78 4.08
N GLN A 110 13.71 6.62 2.77
CA GLN A 110 12.50 7.01 2.06
C GLN A 110 11.57 5.81 1.96
N THR A 111 10.38 5.88 2.57
CA THR A 111 9.46 4.73 2.59
C THR A 111 8.31 4.86 1.60
N TYR A 112 7.83 3.71 1.15
CA TYR A 112 6.67 3.59 0.26
C TYR A 112 5.72 2.52 0.76
N PHE A 113 4.44 2.89 0.87
CA PHE A 113 3.36 1.92 0.95
C PHE A 113 3.01 1.45 -0.46
N VAL A 114 3.19 0.15 -0.73
CA VAL A 114 2.95 -0.45 -2.04
C VAL A 114 1.92 -1.56 -1.91
N THR A 115 0.86 -1.44 -2.71
CA THR A 115 -0.14 -2.49 -2.87
C THR A 115 0.01 -3.15 -4.23
N VAL A 116 0.21 -4.46 -4.22
CA VAL A 116 0.16 -5.27 -5.43
C VAL A 116 -1.16 -6.04 -5.44
N MET A 117 -1.92 -5.85 -6.51
CA MET A 117 -3.27 -6.37 -6.70
C MET A 117 -3.25 -7.65 -7.50
N SER A 118 -4.28 -8.49 -7.30
CA SER A 118 -4.45 -9.73 -8.09
C SER A 118 -4.68 -9.50 -9.58
N ASP A 119 -5.22 -8.34 -9.95
CA ASP A 119 -5.37 -7.88 -11.34
C ASP A 119 -4.07 -7.33 -11.96
N GLY A 120 -2.96 -7.39 -11.23
CA GLY A 120 -1.63 -6.93 -11.63
C GLY A 120 -1.34 -5.48 -11.27
N ARG A 121 -2.32 -4.68 -10.82
CA ARG A 121 -2.08 -3.28 -10.46
C ARG A 121 -1.07 -3.17 -9.32
N VAL A 122 -0.08 -2.29 -9.49
CA VAL A 122 0.89 -1.92 -8.47
C VAL A 122 0.67 -0.45 -8.17
N LEU A 123 0.14 -0.20 -6.99
CA LEU A 123 -0.30 1.11 -6.54
C LEU A 123 0.59 1.54 -5.37
N TRP A 124 1.15 2.75 -5.41
CA TRP A 124 1.96 3.23 -4.29
C TRP A 124 1.79 4.71 -3.96
N ARG A 125 2.23 5.07 -2.76
CA ARG A 125 2.48 6.42 -2.24
C ARG A 125 3.61 6.33 -1.21
N THR A 126 4.17 7.48 -0.80
CA THR A 126 5.13 7.45 0.32
C THR A 126 4.43 7.01 1.61
N GLY A 127 5.18 6.42 2.54
CA GLY A 127 4.64 6.02 3.85
C GLY A 127 4.03 7.22 4.59
N ARG A 128 4.74 8.35 4.59
CA ARG A 128 4.25 9.64 5.12
C ARG A 128 2.93 10.11 4.52
N GLU A 129 2.85 10.21 3.20
CA GLU A 129 1.61 10.69 2.56
C GLU A 129 0.43 9.77 2.91
N ALA A 130 0.65 8.45 2.91
CA ALA A 130 -0.38 7.48 3.28
C ALA A 130 -0.83 7.66 4.74
N TYR A 131 0.09 7.86 5.68
CA TYR A 131 -0.22 8.14 7.08
C TYR A 131 -0.98 9.45 7.26
N GLU A 132 -0.49 10.54 6.67
CA GLU A 132 -1.11 11.86 6.76
C GLU A 132 -2.52 11.85 6.17
N PHE A 133 -2.74 11.14 5.06
CA PHE A 133 -4.08 10.95 4.49
C PHE A 133 -5.02 10.29 5.50
N VAL A 134 -4.59 9.17 6.07
CA VAL A 134 -5.40 8.38 7.00
C VAL A 134 -5.76 9.20 8.23
N GLN A 135 -4.79 9.90 8.82
CA GLN A 135 -5.03 10.75 10.00
C GLN A 135 -5.92 11.95 9.66
N ARG A 136 -5.75 12.55 8.48
CA ARG A 136 -6.51 13.75 8.07
C ARG A 136 -7.99 13.46 7.86
N TYR A 137 -8.31 12.29 7.30
CA TYR A 137 -9.67 11.87 6.95
C TYR A 137 -10.26 10.83 7.90
N ASP A 138 -9.49 10.44 8.93
CA ASP A 138 -9.88 9.49 9.97
C ASP A 138 -10.48 8.20 9.39
N THR A 139 -9.76 7.62 8.41
CA THR A 139 -10.18 6.41 7.69
C THR A 139 -9.71 5.14 8.40
N ILE A 140 -9.82 5.11 9.73
CA ILE A 140 -9.32 4.03 10.59
C ILE A 140 -10.48 3.23 11.19
N ALA A 141 -10.43 1.91 11.05
CA ALA A 141 -11.23 1.00 11.85
C ALA A 141 -10.47 0.66 13.13
N HIS A 142 -10.79 1.30 14.26
CA HIS A 142 -10.08 1.11 15.53
C HIS A 142 -10.33 -0.24 16.22
N TYR A 143 -11.54 -0.80 16.08
CA TYR A 143 -11.93 -2.04 16.76
C TYR A 143 -12.58 -3.05 15.80
N PRO A 144 -11.87 -3.51 14.76
CA PRO A 144 -12.43 -4.47 13.83
C PRO A 144 -12.68 -5.81 14.52
N ARG A 145 -13.90 -6.35 14.45
CA ARG A 145 -14.19 -7.69 15.01
C ARG A 145 -13.39 -8.81 14.35
N SER A 146 -13.01 -8.61 13.09
CA SER A 146 -12.30 -9.60 12.28
C SER A 146 -10.78 -9.53 12.40
N TYR A 147 -10.23 -8.47 13.02
CA TYR A 147 -8.79 -8.23 13.08
C TYR A 147 -8.39 -7.78 14.48
N SER A 148 -7.26 -8.25 14.99
CA SER A 148 -6.80 -7.91 16.35
C SER A 148 -6.16 -6.52 16.46
N GLN A 149 -6.17 -5.74 15.38
CA GLN A 149 -5.38 -4.51 15.22
C GLN A 149 -6.16 -3.49 14.39
N PRO A 150 -5.98 -2.18 14.63
CA PRO A 150 -6.59 -1.14 13.81
C PRO A 150 -6.17 -1.23 12.34
N ILE A 151 -7.12 -0.98 11.45
CA ILE A 151 -6.87 -0.99 10.00
C ILE A 151 -7.15 0.39 9.43
N CYS A 152 -6.14 0.94 8.77
CA CYS A 152 -6.22 2.17 8.00
C CYS A 152 -6.67 1.86 6.57
N TYR A 153 -7.64 2.60 6.04
CA TYR A 153 -8.09 2.43 4.66
C TYR A 153 -7.67 3.62 3.78
N ILE A 154 -7.11 3.30 2.62
CA ILE A 154 -6.64 4.28 1.64
C ILE A 154 -7.36 4.03 0.31
N PRO A 155 -8.01 5.05 -0.30
CA PRO A 155 -8.65 4.90 -1.61
C PRO A 155 -7.63 4.48 -2.67
N THR A 156 -7.93 3.44 -3.43
CA THR A 156 -7.01 2.90 -4.43
C THR A 156 -6.75 3.90 -5.56
N GLY A 157 -7.75 4.70 -5.94
CA GLY A 157 -7.59 5.73 -6.97
C GLY A 157 -6.74 6.93 -6.56
N TRP A 158 -6.45 7.10 -5.26
CA TRP A 158 -5.53 8.13 -4.76
C TRP A 158 -4.06 7.69 -4.86
N LEU A 159 -3.82 6.38 -4.87
CA LEU A 159 -2.50 5.79 -5.04
C LEU A 159 -2.03 5.93 -6.49
N VAL A 160 -0.72 6.10 -6.69
CA VAL A 160 -0.14 6.22 -8.03
C VAL A 160 0.02 4.83 -8.63
N ASN A 161 -0.55 4.60 -9.82
CA ASN A 161 -0.37 3.36 -10.55
C ASN A 161 1.01 3.31 -11.23
N ARG A 162 1.75 2.25 -10.95
CA ARG A 162 3.15 2.06 -11.37
C ARG A 162 3.41 0.69 -11.98
N SER A 163 2.37 -0.04 -12.35
CA SER A 163 2.50 -1.34 -13.03
C SER A 163 3.32 -1.28 -14.33
N ASN A 164 3.31 -0.12 -15.00
CA ASN A 164 3.92 0.05 -16.32
C ASN A 164 5.20 0.89 -16.30
N ILE A 165 5.95 0.97 -15.19
CA ILE A 165 7.27 1.62 -15.24
C ILE A 165 8.19 0.77 -16.14
N ILE A 166 8.34 1.22 -17.39
CA ILE A 166 9.38 0.80 -18.35
C ILE A 166 10.35 1.98 -18.45
N SER A 167 11.16 2.20 -17.42
CA SER A 167 12.19 3.23 -17.48
C SER A 167 13.55 2.55 -17.53
N ASN A 168 14.04 2.21 -18.73
CA ASN A 168 15.49 2.12 -18.86
C ASN A 168 16.04 3.53 -18.59
N PRO A 169 17.08 3.70 -17.76
CA PRO A 169 17.76 4.99 -17.66
C PRO A 169 18.18 5.42 -19.08
N PRO A 170 18.02 6.71 -19.45
CA PRO A 170 18.46 7.18 -20.77
C PRO A 170 19.93 6.83 -20.94
N THR A 171 20.22 5.96 -21.90
CA THR A 171 21.59 5.63 -22.27
C THR A 171 22.11 6.82 -23.06
N LEU A 172 23.05 7.57 -22.49
CA LEU A 172 23.80 8.55 -23.28
C LEU A 172 24.56 7.76 -24.35
N LEU A 173 24.17 7.93 -25.62
CA LEU A 173 24.96 7.45 -26.76
C LEU A 173 26.34 8.11 -26.63
N LYS A 174 27.39 7.29 -26.49
CA LYS A 174 28.78 7.74 -26.57
C LYS A 174 29.18 7.93 -28.01
#